data_AF-A0A7J9EVC6-F1
#
_entry.id   AF-A0A7J9EVC6-F1
#
_cell.length_a   1.000
_cell.length_b   1.000
_cell.length_c   1.000
_cell.angle_alpha   90.00
_cell.angle_beta   90.00
_cell.angle_gamma   90.00
#
_symmetry.space_group_name_H-M   'P 1'
#
loop_
_entity.id
_entity.type
_entity.pdbx_description
1 polymer ?
#
loop_
_entity_poly.entity_id
_entity_poly.type
_entity_poly.pdbx_seq_one_letter_code
_entity_poly.pdbx_strand_id
1 'polypeptide(L)'
;HKWEVPEFHSGLWTRSDYINGADAIPLASVIEFTLATNVGQDFYDVRLFDGFNLPLSITPQGRPASCSATSCAANVNAASHPELQVKGSDGRTIACKRECLAFNQPQYCCTSTYNIPSTCHPTQYSKIFKSQCP
;
A
#
# COMPACT_ATOMS: atom_id res chain seq x y z
N HIS A 1 -14.01 10.24 0.54
CA HIS A 1 -14.95 9.09 0.59
C HIS A 1 -14.70 8.31 1.87
N LYS A 2 -15.76 7.88 2.55
CA LYS A 2 -15.71 7.02 3.73
C LYS A 2 -16.06 5.60 3.29
N TRP A 3 -15.22 4.63 3.63
CA TRP A 3 -15.49 3.21 3.37
C TRP A 3 -16.11 2.61 4.63
N GLU A 4 -17.15 1.79 4.45
CA GLU A 4 -17.69 0.95 5.53
C GLU A 4 -17.11 -0.45 5.34
N VAL A 5 -16.53 -1.00 6.41
CA VAL A 5 -15.96 -2.35 6.41
C VAL A 5 -17.04 -3.28 6.96
N PRO A 6 -17.58 -4.22 6.18
CA PRO A 6 -18.52 -5.21 6.70
C PRO A 6 -17.79 -6.16 7.66
N GLU A 7 -18.51 -6.85 8.54
CA GLU A 7 -17.94 -7.83 9.49
C GLU A 7 -17.30 -9.01 8.74
N PHE A 8 -16.08 -8.80 8.25
CA PHE A 8 -15.20 -9.78 7.66
C PHE A 8 -13.94 -9.90 8.52
N HIS A 9 -13.42 -11.12 8.66
CA HIS A 9 -12.35 -11.43 9.61
C HIS A 9 -11.00 -10.79 9.22
N SER A 10 -10.74 -10.66 7.92
CA SER A 10 -9.64 -9.88 7.35
C SER A 10 -9.96 -9.47 5.91
N GLY A 11 -9.41 -8.34 5.47
CA GLY A 11 -9.63 -7.87 4.11
C GLY A 11 -8.69 -6.75 3.68
N LEU A 12 -8.34 -6.76 2.39
CA LEU A 12 -7.60 -5.70 1.73
C LEU A 12 -8.59 -4.83 0.96
N TRP A 13 -8.53 -3.52 1.19
CA TRP A 13 -9.35 -2.55 0.49
C TRP A 13 -8.47 -1.61 -0.30
N THR A 14 -8.83 -1.43 -1.56
CA THR A 14 -8.15 -0.53 -2.47
C THR A 14 -9.17 0.34 -3.16
N ARG A 15 -8.79 1.60 -3.39
CA ARG A 15 -9.49 2.41 -4.37
C ARG A 15 -8.78 2.23 -5.70
N SER A 16 -9.38 1.42 -6.58
CA SER A 16 -8.96 1.34 -7.97
C SER A 16 -9.67 2.42 -8.77
N ASP A 17 -8.94 3.44 -9.20
CA ASP A 17 -9.43 4.33 -10.25
C ASP A 17 -9.14 3.63 -11.59
N TYR A 18 -10.19 3.28 -12.34
CA TYR A 18 -10.06 2.62 -13.64
C TYR A 18 -9.31 3.51 -14.63
N ILE A 19 -8.19 3.03 -15.16
CA ILE A 19 -7.48 3.67 -16.26
C ILE A 19 -7.75 2.85 -17.52
N ASN A 20 -8.62 3.36 -18.40
CA ASN A 20 -8.78 2.93 -19.79
C ASN A 20 -9.09 1.44 -20.05
N GLY A 21 -9.94 0.80 -19.24
CA GLY A 21 -10.57 -0.48 -19.60
C GLY A 21 -9.66 -1.71 -19.71
N ALA A 22 -8.37 -1.60 -19.35
CA ALA A 22 -7.56 -2.76 -19.02
C ALA A 22 -7.85 -3.15 -17.56
N ASP A 23 -7.94 -4.45 -17.27
CA ASP A 23 -8.00 -4.94 -15.90
C ASP A 23 -6.92 -4.25 -15.09
N ALA A 24 -7.34 -3.45 -14.12
CA ALA A 24 -6.44 -2.65 -13.32
C ALA A 24 -5.50 -3.61 -12.58
N ILE A 25 -4.27 -3.77 -13.07
CA ILE A 25 -3.17 -4.25 -12.24
C ILE A 25 -3.21 -3.32 -11.03
N PRO A 26 -3.42 -3.82 -9.80
CA PRO A 26 -3.82 -3.01 -8.67
C PRO A 26 -2.64 -2.18 -8.19
N LEU A 27 -2.32 -1.11 -8.92
CA LEU A 27 -1.44 -0.05 -8.46
C LEU A 27 -2.25 0.82 -7.52
N ALA A 28 -2.49 0.30 -6.33
CA ALA A 28 -3.29 0.97 -5.35
C ALA A 28 -2.58 0.96 -4.01
N SER A 29 -2.61 2.13 -3.36
CA SER A 29 -2.42 2.17 -1.92
C SER A 29 -3.48 1.28 -1.28
N VAL A 30 -3.08 0.38 -0.39
CA VAL A 30 -3.95 -0.61 0.24
C VAL A 30 -4.13 -0.26 1.70
N ILE A 31 -5.34 -0.45 2.22
CA ILE A 31 -5.58 -0.53 3.65
C ILE A 31 -5.93 -1.97 3.99
N GLU A 32 -5.30 -2.52 5.02
CA GLU A 32 -5.70 -3.81 5.58
C GLU A 32 -6.44 -3.59 6.89
N PHE A 33 -7.49 -4.37 7.07
CA PHE A 33 -8.14 -4.56 8.37
C PHE A 33 -8.13 -6.04 8.72
N THR A 34 -7.81 -6.33 9.97
CA THR A 34 -8.02 -7.62 10.63
C THR A 34 -8.93 -7.35 11.81
N LEU A 35 -10.19 -7.80 11.72
CA LEU A 35 -11.22 -7.50 12.71
C LEU A 35 -11.43 -8.71 13.63
N ALA A 36 -11.48 -8.46 14.94
CA ALA A 36 -11.80 -9.48 15.91
C ALA A 36 -13.27 -9.90 15.81
N THR A 37 -13.55 -11.20 15.94
CA THR A 37 -14.90 -11.75 15.82
C THR A 37 -15.80 -11.49 17.03
N ASN A 38 -15.22 -11.13 18.18
CA ASN A 38 -15.92 -10.94 19.45
C ASN A 38 -15.14 -9.93 20.32
N VAL A 39 -14.93 -10.22 21.60
CA VAL A 39 -14.02 -9.46 22.48
C VAL A 39 -12.58 -9.72 22.02
N GLY A 40 -11.97 -8.74 21.36
CA GLY A 40 -10.60 -8.85 20.85
C GLY A 40 -10.05 -7.51 20.37
N GLN A 41 -8.84 -7.55 19.82
CA GLN A 41 -8.16 -6.38 19.29
C GLN A 41 -8.18 -6.40 17.77
N ASP A 42 -8.67 -5.31 17.18
CA ASP A 42 -8.57 -5.09 15.74
C ASP A 42 -7.15 -4.60 15.39
N PHE A 43 -6.67 -5.02 14.23
CA PHE A 43 -5.44 -4.52 13.64
C PHE A 43 -5.75 -3.89 12.30
N TYR A 44 -5.06 -2.79 12.00
CA TYR A 44 -5.24 -2.08 10.75
C TYR A 44 -3.92 -1.40 10.36
N ASP A 45 -3.63 -1.38 9.07
CA ASP A 45 -2.46 -0.72 8.53
C ASP A 45 -2.74 -0.09 7.16
N VAL A 46 -1.90 0.88 6.78
CA VAL A 46 -1.79 1.32 5.39
C VAL A 46 -0.57 0.61 4.81
N ARG A 47 -0.77 -0.21 3.77
CA ARG A 47 0.31 -0.92 3.08
C ARG A 47 0.38 -0.54 1.61
N LEU A 48 1.62 -0.49 1.14
CA LEU A 48 1.96 -0.17 -0.24
C LEU A 48 2.56 -1.42 -0.88
N PHE A 49 1.84 -2.55 -0.84
CA PHE A 49 2.38 -3.84 -1.28
C PHE A 49 2.65 -3.83 -2.79
N ASP A 50 1.65 -3.38 -3.56
CA ASP A 50 1.68 -3.33 -5.03
C ASP A 50 2.08 -1.94 -5.57
N GLY A 51 1.99 -0.91 -4.74
CA GLY A 51 2.41 0.44 -5.10
C GLY A 51 1.65 1.52 -4.35
N PHE A 52 1.65 2.72 -4.92
CA PHE A 52 0.92 3.88 -4.43
C PHE A 52 0.23 4.58 -5.59
N ASN A 53 -1.02 4.99 -5.39
CA ASN A 53 -1.72 5.90 -6.31
C ASN A 53 -2.24 7.14 -5.58
N LEU A 54 -2.76 6.97 -4.36
CA LEU A 54 -3.39 8.00 -3.56
C LEU A 54 -2.93 7.95 -2.09
N PRO A 55 -2.83 9.11 -1.40
CA PRO A 55 -2.63 9.13 0.04
C PRO A 55 -3.81 8.49 0.78
N LEU A 56 -3.54 7.71 1.82
CA LEU A 56 -4.55 7.04 2.64
C LEU A 56 -4.28 7.22 4.13
N SER A 57 -5.34 7.20 4.93
CA SER A 57 -5.25 7.20 6.40
C SER A 57 -6.41 6.43 7.00
N ILE A 58 -6.16 5.81 8.15
CA ILE A 58 -7.13 5.13 8.99
C ILE A 58 -7.14 5.85 10.33
N THR A 59 -8.32 6.38 10.70
CA THR A 59 -8.54 7.02 11.99
C THR A 59 -9.69 6.30 12.70
N PRO A 60 -9.40 5.48 13.72
CA PRO A 60 -10.41 4.79 14.51
C PRO A 60 -11.34 5.77 15.22
N GLN A 61 -12.60 5.39 15.36
CA GLN A 61 -13.63 6.17 16.07
C GLN A 61 -14.29 5.28 17.12
N GLY A 62 -14.41 5.74 18.37
CA GLY A 62 -15.21 5.07 19.41
C GLY A 62 -14.51 4.04 20.33
N ARG A 63 -13.59 4.50 21.20
CA ARG A 63 -12.91 3.81 22.35
C ARG A 63 -12.06 2.54 22.07
N PRO A 64 -11.01 2.28 22.91
CA PRO A 64 -10.36 3.17 23.88
C PRO A 64 -9.40 4.15 23.19
N ALA A 65 -8.88 5.13 23.92
CA ALA A 65 -7.90 6.13 23.44
C ALA A 65 -6.54 5.55 22.98
N SER A 66 -6.40 4.22 22.95
CA SER A 66 -5.18 3.48 22.61
C SER A 66 -5.03 3.16 21.13
N CYS A 67 -6.07 3.35 20.31
CA CYS A 67 -6.01 3.05 18.88
C CYS A 67 -5.43 4.25 18.12
N SER A 68 -4.16 4.16 17.74
CA SER A 68 -3.47 5.21 16.98
C SER A 68 -3.95 5.27 15.54
N ALA A 69 -4.10 6.48 14.99
CA ALA A 69 -4.26 6.63 13.55
C ALA A 69 -3.00 6.15 12.82
N THR A 70 -3.16 5.60 11.62
CA THR A 70 -2.06 5.25 10.71
C THR A 70 -2.32 5.87 9.35
N SER A 71 -1.26 6.32 8.68
CA SER A 71 -1.41 7.06 7.42
C SER A 71 -0.18 7.00 6.54
N CYS A 72 -0.42 6.96 5.24
CA CYS A 72 0.53 7.35 4.20
C CYS A 72 -0.02 8.62 3.55
N ALA A 73 0.23 9.77 4.18
CA ALA A 73 -0.32 11.06 3.74
C ALA A 73 0.55 11.74 2.66
N ALA A 74 1.80 11.32 2.51
CA ALA A 74 2.73 11.88 1.54
C ALA A 74 2.32 11.53 0.10
N ASN A 75 2.69 12.40 -0.85
CA ASN A 75 2.51 12.13 -2.27
C ASN A 75 3.71 11.33 -2.82
N VAL A 76 3.66 10.01 -2.70
CA VAL A 76 4.74 9.13 -3.18
C VAL A 76 4.97 9.25 -4.70
N ASN A 77 3.94 9.62 -5.47
CA ASN A 77 4.08 9.83 -6.93
C ASN A 77 5.11 10.92 -7.27
N ALA A 78 5.27 11.93 -6.39
CA ALA A 78 6.24 13.01 -6.58
C ALA A 78 7.68 12.58 -6.29
N ALA A 79 7.89 11.58 -5.43
CA ALA A 79 9.19 11.04 -5.05
C ALA A 79 9.56 9.75 -5.81
N SER A 80 8.67 9.27 -6.68
CA SER A 80 8.82 8.00 -7.40
C SER A 80 10.07 7.96 -8.28
N HIS A 81 10.84 6.88 -8.17
CA HIS A 81 11.98 6.64 -9.07
C HIS A 81 11.49 6.47 -10.51
N PRO A 82 12.18 6.98 -11.55
CA PRO A 82 11.71 6.92 -12.94
C PRO A 82 11.25 5.54 -13.42
N GLU A 83 11.97 4.48 -13.04
CA GLU A 83 11.65 3.08 -13.39
C GLU A 83 10.37 2.54 -12.74
N LEU A 84 9.84 3.24 -11.73
CA LEU A 84 8.64 2.87 -10.99
C LEU A 84 7.44 3.75 -11.34
N GLN A 85 7.62 4.79 -12.16
CA GLN A 85 6.56 5.74 -12.47
C GLN A 85 5.54 5.14 -13.42
N VAL A 86 4.26 5.35 -13.13
CA VAL A 86 3.18 5.20 -14.09
C VAL A 86 2.72 6.58 -14.51
N LYS A 87 2.79 6.84 -15.82
CA LYS A 87 2.48 8.14 -16.40
C LYS A 87 1.04 8.17 -16.91
N GLY A 88 0.36 9.28 -16.64
CA GLY A 88 -0.90 9.64 -17.26
C GLY A 88 -0.71 10.15 -18.69
N SER A 89 -1.83 10.38 -19.39
CA SER A 89 -1.83 10.94 -20.74
C SER A 89 -1.22 12.35 -20.83
N ASP A 90 -1.20 13.08 -19.71
CA ASP A 90 -0.58 14.40 -19.57
C ASP A 90 0.91 14.36 -19.19
N GLY A 91 1.51 13.16 -19.12
CA GLY A 91 2.92 12.95 -18.74
C GLY A 91 3.20 13.07 -17.24
N ARG A 92 2.19 13.34 -16.41
CA ARG A 92 2.35 13.37 -14.95
C ARG A 92 2.40 11.96 -14.37
N THR A 93 3.12 11.77 -13.28
CA THR A 93 3.11 10.51 -12.55
C THR A 93 1.79 10.38 -11.79
N ILE A 94 0.98 9.39 -12.14
CA ILE A 94 -0.33 9.12 -11.54
C ILE A 94 -0.31 7.94 -10.55
N ALA A 95 0.71 7.10 -10.63
CA ALA A 95 0.98 6.04 -9.66
C ALA A 95 2.47 5.71 -9.61
N CYS A 96 2.90 5.08 -8.52
CA CYS A 96 4.25 4.59 -8.27
C CYS A 96 4.20 3.10 -7.99
N LYS A 97 4.78 2.29 -8.87
CA LYS A 97 4.90 0.83 -8.70
C LYS A 97 5.88 0.51 -7.57
N ARG A 98 5.67 -0.60 -6.86
CA ARG A 98 6.75 -1.22 -6.07
C ARG A 98 7.74 -1.97 -6.96
N GLU A 99 8.95 -2.17 -6.45
CA GLU A 99 10.02 -2.88 -7.15
C GLU A 99 9.62 -4.29 -7.60
N CYS A 100 8.84 -5.02 -6.79
CA CYS A 100 8.35 -6.34 -7.19
C CYS A 100 7.53 -6.27 -8.47
N LEU A 101 6.57 -5.33 -8.54
CA LEU A 101 5.70 -5.17 -9.70
C LEU A 101 6.42 -4.58 -10.92
N ALA A 102 7.46 -3.79 -10.70
CA ALA A 102 8.26 -3.23 -11.78
C ALA A 102 9.22 -4.25 -12.42
N PHE A 103 9.84 -5.11 -11.61
CA PHE A 103 10.98 -5.93 -12.06
C PHE A 103 10.71 -7.44 -12.02
N ASN A 104 9.73 -7.90 -11.24
CA ASN A 104 9.35 -9.30 -11.06
C ASN A 104 10.56 -10.21 -10.70
N GLN A 105 11.43 -9.74 -9.80
CA GLN A 105 12.60 -10.49 -9.35
C GLN A 105 12.43 -10.99 -7.91
N PRO A 106 12.93 -12.19 -7.56
CA PRO A 106 12.76 -12.76 -6.22
C PRO A 106 13.24 -11.85 -5.07
N GLN A 107 14.35 -11.14 -5.25
CA GLN A 107 14.89 -10.20 -4.27
C GLN A 107 14.02 -8.96 -4.05
N TYR A 108 13.21 -8.59 -5.03
CA TYR A 108 12.28 -7.45 -4.94
C TYR A 108 10.90 -7.86 -4.45
N CYS A 109 10.52 -9.12 -4.70
CA CYS A 109 9.25 -9.70 -4.27
C CYS A 109 9.35 -10.44 -2.92
N CYS A 110 10.55 -10.57 -2.35
CA CYS A 110 10.81 -11.40 -1.18
C CYS A 110 10.29 -12.84 -1.33
N THR A 111 10.64 -13.51 -2.44
CA THR A 111 10.21 -14.89 -2.73
C THR A 111 11.39 -15.85 -2.84
N SER A 112 11.10 -17.14 -2.86
CA SER A 112 12.14 -18.20 -2.95
C SER A 112 13.19 -18.07 -1.85
N THR A 113 14.46 -17.91 -2.19
CA THR A 113 15.55 -17.74 -1.21
C THR A 113 15.53 -16.40 -0.49
N TYR A 114 14.69 -15.45 -0.94
CA TYR A 114 14.49 -14.11 -0.35
C TYR A 114 13.23 -14.05 0.51
N ASN A 115 12.65 -15.18 0.91
CA ASN A 115 11.37 -15.22 1.65
C ASN A 115 11.48 -14.94 3.16
N ILE A 116 12.66 -14.57 3.67
CA ILE A 116 12.87 -14.25 5.08
C ILE A 116 13.55 -12.88 5.25
N PRO A 117 13.37 -12.19 6.39
CA PRO A 117 13.93 -10.85 6.60
C PRO A 117 15.45 -10.76 6.50
N SER A 118 16.16 -11.84 6.81
CA SER A 118 17.62 -11.89 6.71
C SER A 118 18.14 -12.00 5.28
N THR A 119 17.30 -12.34 4.31
CA THR A 119 17.66 -12.43 2.89
C THR A 119 16.95 -11.39 2.03
N CYS A 120 15.76 -10.92 2.40
CA CYS A 120 15.10 -9.79 1.73
C CYS A 120 15.48 -8.43 2.34
N HIS A 121 16.53 -7.82 1.81
CA HIS A 121 17.01 -6.54 2.33
C HIS A 121 16.30 -5.32 1.72
N PRO A 122 16.23 -4.20 2.47
CA PRO A 122 15.73 -2.94 1.92
C PRO A 122 16.54 -2.48 0.69
N THR A 123 15.83 -2.06 -0.35
CA THR A 123 16.40 -1.60 -1.62
C THR A 123 16.42 -0.07 -1.68
N GLN A 124 17.05 0.50 -2.70
CA GLN A 124 16.92 1.95 -2.96
C GLN A 124 15.46 2.35 -3.22
N TYR A 125 14.68 1.45 -3.84
CA TYR A 125 13.27 1.66 -4.14
C TYR A 125 12.40 1.62 -2.88
N SER A 126 12.56 0.58 -2.04
CA SER A 126 11.74 0.42 -0.83
C SER A 126 11.99 1.53 0.19
N LYS A 127 13.20 2.10 0.21
CA LYS A 127 13.54 3.28 1.04
C LYS A 127 12.75 4.52 0.65
N ILE A 128 12.40 4.71 -0.62
CA ILE A 128 11.52 5.82 -1.04
C ILE A 128 10.17 5.69 -0.34
N PHE A 129 9.51 4.53 -0.48
CA PHE A 129 8.23 4.28 0.18
C PHE A 129 8.31 4.43 1.69
N LYS A 130 9.33 3.85 2.35
CA LYS A 130 9.51 3.96 3.80
C LYS A 130 9.76 5.39 4.27
N SER A 131 10.48 6.20 3.49
CA SER A 131 10.74 7.61 3.84
C SER A 131 9.49 8.48 3.70
N GLN A 132 8.64 8.21 2.71
CA GLN A 132 7.41 8.96 2.49
C GLN A 132 6.31 8.52 3.47
N CYS A 133 6.29 7.23 3.82
CA CYS A 133 5.27 6.61 4.67
C CYS A 133 5.94 5.66 5.68
N PRO A 134 6.42 6.20 6.81
CA PRO A 134 7.13 5.45 7.86
C PRO A 134 6.29 4.43 8.61
#